data_AF-A0A089JHW1-F1
#
_entry.id   AF-A0A089JHW1-F1
#
_cell.length_a   1.000
_cell.length_b   1.000
_cell.length_c   1.000
_cell.angle_alpha   90.00
_cell.angle_beta   90.00
_cell.angle_gamma   90.00
#
_symmetry.space_group_name_H-M   'P 1'
#
loop_
_entity.id
_entity.type
_entity.pdbx_description
1 polymer ?
#
loop_
_entity_poly.entity_id
_entity_poly.type
_entity_poly.pdbx_seq_one_letter_code
_entity_poly.pdbx_strand_id
1 'polypeptide(L)'
;MYIQNIRDAIFNLSDEEEKIFLKKLRNILKFQYGKDVRPKTLKGRVLKFVHGTKPNSDYLEAYLLTFDEIKQNGAVNALQGEKIDFPQTWRDLLFLSSNAQPLPPNIIKHLDEETVQKELRDMFHNSVMHCESNNTEQFFQNLYAFNFFLKIHK
;
A
#
# COMPACT_ATOMS: atom_id res chain seq x y z
N MET A 1 18.03 2.28 18.97
CA MET A 1 17.05 1.19 18.95
C MET A 1 16.01 1.43 17.86
N TYR A 2 15.03 2.32 18.04
CA TYR A 2 13.95 2.56 17.05
C TYR A 2 14.42 2.91 15.62
N ILE A 3 15.40 3.82 15.46
CA ILE A 3 15.93 4.15 14.13
C ILE A 3 16.62 2.94 13.47
N GLN A 4 17.24 2.06 14.26
CA GLN A 4 17.86 0.86 13.72
C GLN A 4 16.80 -0.10 13.18
N ASN A 5 15.69 -0.26 13.90
CA ASN A 5 14.56 -1.08 13.46
C ASN A 5 14.00 -0.59 12.11
N ILE A 6 13.88 0.74 11.92
CA ILE A 6 13.47 1.32 10.62
C ILE A 6 14.48 0.98 9.52
N ARG A 7 15.79 1.06 9.81
CA ARG A 7 16.83 0.72 8.83
C ARG A 7 16.74 -0.75 8.44
N ASP A 8 16.59 -1.63 9.42
CA ASP A 8 16.51 -3.07 9.22
C ASP A 8 15.24 -3.41 8.42
N ALA A 9 14.11 -2.75 8.71
CA ALA A 9 12.87 -2.91 7.95
C ALA A 9 13.03 -2.52 6.47
N ILE A 10 13.75 -1.43 6.17
CA ILE A 10 14.04 -1.03 4.78
C ILE A 10 15.07 -1.96 4.13
N PHE A 11 16.08 -2.38 4.88
CA PHE A 11 17.16 -3.25 4.39
C PHE A 11 16.65 -4.64 3.98
N ASN A 12 15.67 -5.16 4.71
CA ASN A 12 15.12 -6.50 4.51
C ASN A 12 14.03 -6.56 3.41
N LEU A 13 13.77 -5.45 2.70
CA LEU A 13 12.84 -5.46 1.56
C LEU A 13 13.43 -6.26 0.40
N SER A 14 12.61 -7.11 -0.22
CA SER A 14 12.95 -7.71 -1.51
C SER A 14 13.02 -6.67 -2.63
N ASP A 15 13.58 -7.03 -3.80
CA ASP A 15 13.72 -6.11 -4.93
C ASP A 15 12.38 -5.51 -5.39
N GLU A 16 11.29 -6.27 -5.35
CA GLU A 16 9.95 -5.78 -5.72
C GLU A 16 9.35 -4.88 -4.64
N GLU A 17 9.53 -5.23 -3.37
CA GLU A 17 9.09 -4.42 -2.23
C GLU A 17 9.85 -3.09 -2.16
N GLU A 18 11.16 -3.09 -2.43
CA GLU A 18 11.99 -1.89 -2.52
C GLU A 18 11.46 -0.95 -3.62
N LYS A 19 11.10 -1.48 -4.81
CA LYS A 19 10.53 -0.68 -5.90
C LYS A 19 9.23 -0.01 -5.48
N ILE A 20 8.32 -0.75 -4.83
CA ILE A 20 7.05 -0.21 -4.35
C ILE A 20 7.29 0.85 -3.27
N PHE A 21 8.15 0.56 -2.30
CA PHE A 21 8.54 1.47 -1.23
C PHE A 21 9.09 2.78 -1.79
N LEU A 22 10.06 2.72 -2.71
CA LEU A 22 10.66 3.91 -3.33
C LEU A 22 9.65 4.74 -4.13
N LYS A 23 8.70 4.08 -4.81
CA LYS A 23 7.64 4.75 -5.56
C LYS A 23 6.71 5.54 -4.61
N LYS A 24 6.23 4.90 -3.54
CA LYS A 24 5.36 5.52 -2.52
C LYS A 24 6.08 6.64 -1.77
N LEU A 25 7.31 6.38 -1.30
CA LEU A 25 8.15 7.37 -0.65
C LEU A 25 8.34 8.62 -1.51
N ARG A 26 8.58 8.45 -2.82
CA ARG A 26 8.72 9.58 -3.73
C ARG A 26 7.44 10.42 -3.81
N ASN A 27 6.28 9.77 -3.83
CA ASN A 27 4.99 10.46 -3.85
C ASN A 27 4.77 11.24 -2.55
N ILE A 28 5.00 10.62 -1.39
CA ILE A 28 4.90 11.29 -0.08
C ILE A 28 5.82 12.51 -0.03
N LEU A 29 7.09 12.36 -0.38
CA LEU A 29 8.05 13.46 -0.40
C LEU A 29 7.61 14.59 -1.33
N LYS A 30 7.08 14.27 -2.51
CA LYS A 30 6.64 15.27 -3.48
C LYS A 30 5.38 16.01 -3.01
N PHE A 31 4.35 15.28 -2.60
CA PHE A 31 3.02 15.84 -2.39
C PHE A 31 2.78 16.36 -0.96
N GLN A 32 3.43 15.76 0.05
CA GLN A 32 3.27 16.19 1.45
C GLN A 32 4.40 17.13 1.89
N TYR A 33 5.63 16.91 1.41
CA TYR A 33 6.81 17.70 1.82
C TYR A 33 7.33 18.66 0.75
N GLY A 34 6.73 18.69 -0.45
CA GLY A 34 7.16 19.57 -1.54
C GLY A 34 8.55 19.26 -2.12
N LYS A 35 9.08 18.05 -1.88
CA LYS A 35 10.42 17.64 -2.29
C LYS A 35 10.36 16.74 -3.53
N ASP A 36 10.60 17.32 -4.71
CA ASP A 36 10.75 16.52 -5.93
C ASP A 36 12.18 15.96 -6.04
N VAL A 37 12.29 14.65 -5.81
CA VAL A 37 13.57 13.94 -5.81
C VAL A 37 13.59 12.97 -6.98
N ARG A 38 14.68 13.01 -7.75
CA ARG A 38 14.89 12.06 -8.85
C ARG A 38 15.01 10.62 -8.32
N PRO A 39 14.46 9.60 -9.00
CA PRO A 39 14.46 8.21 -8.52
C PRO A 39 15.85 7.67 -8.13
N LYS A 40 16.87 7.88 -8.98
CA LYS A 40 18.25 7.45 -8.71
C LYS A 40 18.83 8.09 -7.45
N THR A 41 18.55 9.38 -7.25
CA THR A 41 18.99 10.12 -6.05
C THR A 41 18.26 9.64 -4.81
N LEU A 42 16.96 9.35 -4.92
CA LEU A 42 16.16 8.84 -3.80
C LEU A 42 16.70 7.49 -3.31
N LYS A 43 16.92 6.54 -4.23
CA LYS A 43 17.52 5.23 -3.89
C LYS A 43 18.86 5.39 -3.17
N GLY A 44 19.74 6.26 -3.69
CA GLY A 44 21.02 6.55 -3.04
C GLY A 44 20.89 7.14 -1.63
N ARG A 45 19.89 8.00 -1.39
CA ARG A 45 19.62 8.58 -0.05
C ARG A 45 19.11 7.52 0.93
N VAL A 46 18.21 6.65 0.48
CA VAL A 46 17.70 5.53 1.28
C VAL A 46 18.82 4.55 1.63
N LEU A 47 19.66 4.16 0.67
CA LEU A 47 20.82 3.30 0.93
C LEU A 47 21.77 3.93 1.95
N LYS A 48 22.08 5.22 1.83
CA LYS A 48 22.91 5.93 2.82
C LYS A 48 22.30 5.87 4.22
N PHE A 49 20.98 6.06 4.33
CA PHE A 49 20.26 5.99 5.60
C PHE A 49 20.36 4.59 6.23
N VAL A 50 20.12 3.55 5.44
CA VAL A 50 20.23 2.15 5.84
C VAL A 50 21.63 1.82 6.36
N HIS A 51 22.68 2.33 5.69
CA HIS A 51 24.08 2.14 6.09
C HIS A 51 24.56 3.07 7.21
N GLY A 52 23.67 3.74 7.94
CA GLY A 52 24.04 4.47 9.15
C GLY A 52 24.01 5.99 9.04
N THR A 53 23.80 6.56 7.85
CA THR A 53 23.66 8.02 7.70
C THR A 53 22.40 8.48 8.43
N LYS A 54 22.48 9.58 9.17
CA LYS A 54 21.30 10.18 9.80
C LYS A 54 20.43 10.86 8.74
N PRO A 55 19.13 10.53 8.66
CA PRO A 55 18.21 11.25 7.79
C PRO A 55 17.89 12.61 8.44
N ASN A 56 17.37 13.56 7.67
CA ASN A 56 16.66 14.68 8.29
C ASN A 56 15.27 14.23 8.77
N SER A 57 14.62 15.06 9.59
CA SER A 57 13.29 14.81 10.15
C SER A 57 12.28 14.40 9.08
N ASP A 58 12.20 15.18 8.00
CA ASP A 58 11.20 15.00 6.96
C ASP A 58 11.38 13.67 6.21
N TYR A 59 12.63 13.24 6.00
CA TYR A 59 12.89 11.93 5.41
C TYR A 59 12.52 10.80 6.36
N LEU A 60 12.81 10.93 7.66
CA LEU A 60 12.46 9.94 8.65
C LEU A 60 10.94 9.77 8.75
N GLU A 61 10.22 10.88 8.81
CA GLU A 61 8.76 10.90 8.83
C GLU A 61 8.18 10.32 7.54
N ALA A 62 8.72 10.70 6.37
CA ALA A 62 8.31 10.14 5.10
C ALA A 62 8.54 8.61 5.02
N TYR A 63 9.59 8.06 5.63
CA TYR A 63 9.78 6.60 5.69
C TYR A 63 8.66 5.92 6.49
N LEU A 64 8.31 6.47 7.65
CA LEU A 64 7.23 5.94 8.49
C LEU A 64 5.88 5.99 7.76
N LEU A 65 5.55 7.14 7.17
CA LEU A 65 4.33 7.29 6.37
C LEU A 65 4.29 6.34 5.16
N THR A 66 5.46 6.06 4.56
CA THR A 66 5.55 5.08 3.47
C THR A 66 5.18 3.69 3.95
N PHE A 67 5.58 3.30 5.17
CA PHE A 67 5.19 2.02 5.74
C PHE A 67 3.70 1.94 6.06
N ASP A 68 3.09 3.01 6.57
CA ASP A 68 1.63 3.05 6.79
C ASP A 68 0.85 2.98 5.47
N GLU A 69 1.40 3.51 4.38
CA GLU A 69 0.84 3.36 3.03
C GLU A 69 0.96 1.93 2.46
N ILE A 70 1.85 1.10 3.01
CA ILE A 70 2.10 -0.27 2.56
C ILE A 70 1.27 -1.25 3.39
N LYS A 71 1.25 -1.07 4.71
CA LYS A 71 0.59 -1.94 5.67
C LYS A 71 -0.03 -1.08 6.75
N GLN A 72 -1.23 -1.45 7.19
CA GLN A 72 -1.85 -0.80 8.34
C GLN A 72 -0.92 -0.86 9.56
N ASN A 73 -0.71 0.29 10.22
CA ASN A 73 0.24 0.47 11.32
C ASN A 73 1.69 0.13 10.95
N GLY A 74 2.04 0.17 9.66
CA GLY A 74 3.38 -0.16 9.18
C GLY A 74 4.48 0.68 9.85
N ALA A 75 4.22 1.96 10.15
CA ALA A 75 5.15 2.80 10.89
C ALA A 75 5.44 2.26 12.30
N VAL A 76 4.38 1.87 13.03
CA VAL A 76 4.50 1.33 14.39
C VAL A 76 5.22 -0.01 14.36
N ASN A 77 4.87 -0.88 13.42
CA ASN A 77 5.51 -2.18 13.23
C ASN A 77 7.01 -2.00 12.91
N ALA A 78 7.36 -1.07 12.03
CA ALA A 78 8.75 -0.72 11.71
C ALA A 78 9.52 -0.26 12.95
N LEU A 79 8.91 0.58 13.78
CA LEU A 79 9.52 1.07 15.02
C LEU A 79 9.72 -0.07 16.03
N GLN A 80 8.78 -1.00 16.12
CA GLN A 80 8.84 -2.15 17.02
C GLN A 80 9.80 -3.25 16.54
N GLY A 81 10.28 -3.17 15.29
CA GLY A 81 11.13 -4.19 14.68
C GLY A 81 10.35 -5.42 14.19
N GLU A 82 9.05 -5.26 14.00
CA GLU A 82 8.19 -6.30 13.42
C GLU A 82 8.33 -6.33 11.90
N LYS A 83 8.02 -7.49 11.31
CA LYS A 83 8.08 -7.66 9.86
C LYS A 83 6.93 -6.91 9.19
N ILE A 84 7.28 -6.09 8.20
CA ILE A 84 6.31 -5.35 7.37
C ILE A 84 6.02 -6.20 6.14
N ASP A 85 5.13 -7.17 6.29
CA ASP A 85 4.65 -7.93 5.14
C ASP A 85 3.86 -7.03 4.20
N PHE A 86 4.22 -7.05 2.93
CA PHE A 86 3.41 -6.43 1.89
C PHE A 86 2.07 -7.14 1.77
N PRO A 87 1.04 -6.47 1.22
CA PRO A 87 -0.29 -7.03 1.07
C PRO A 87 -0.22 -8.31 0.23
N GLN A 88 -0.45 -9.44 0.87
CA GLN A 88 -0.46 -10.76 0.21
C GLN A 88 -1.83 -11.43 0.31
N THR A 89 -2.75 -10.88 1.12
CA THR A 89 -4.08 -11.44 1.30
C THR A 89 -5.16 -10.53 0.72
N TRP A 90 -6.30 -11.12 0.39
CA TRP A 90 -7.52 -10.40 0.01
C TRP A 90 -7.96 -9.37 1.06
N ARG A 91 -7.74 -9.71 2.34
CA ARG A 91 -8.02 -8.82 3.45
C ARG A 91 -7.17 -7.55 3.35
N ASP A 92 -5.87 -7.69 3.14
CA ASP A 92 -4.96 -6.54 3.03
C ASP A 92 -5.33 -5.64 1.84
N LEU A 93 -5.71 -6.24 0.70
CA LEU A 93 -6.17 -5.51 -0.48
C LEU A 93 -7.46 -4.71 -0.21
N LEU A 94 -8.44 -5.31 0.48
CA LEU A 94 -9.68 -4.64 0.88
C LEU A 94 -9.43 -3.47 1.82
N PHE A 95 -8.53 -3.64 2.78
CA PHE A 95 -8.17 -2.57 3.70
C PHE A 95 -7.48 -1.40 3.00
N LEU A 96 -6.54 -1.67 2.09
CA LEU A 96 -5.84 -0.61 1.35
C LEU A 96 -6.73 0.13 0.36
N SER A 97 -7.72 -0.54 -0.22
CA SER A 97 -8.61 0.07 -1.24
C SER A 97 -9.77 0.87 -0.64
N SER A 98 -10.15 0.63 0.62
CA SER A 98 -11.35 1.22 1.22
C SER A 98 -11.17 2.63 1.81
N ASN A 99 -9.94 3.16 1.92
CA ASN A 99 -9.62 4.52 2.39
C ASN A 99 -10.38 4.95 3.67
N ALA A 100 -10.79 4.00 4.53
CA ALA A 100 -11.64 4.22 5.70
C ALA A 100 -12.98 4.97 5.42
N GLN A 101 -13.50 4.91 4.19
CA GLN A 101 -14.80 5.51 3.90
C GLN A 101 -15.93 4.73 4.61
N PRO A 102 -16.83 5.40 5.34
CA PRO A 102 -17.93 4.72 6.01
C PRO A 102 -18.91 4.16 4.98
N LEU A 103 -19.43 2.96 5.25
CA LEU A 103 -20.45 2.35 4.41
C LEU A 103 -21.78 3.14 4.52
N PRO A 104 -22.53 3.29 3.41
CA PRO A 104 -23.86 3.87 3.44
C PRO A 104 -24.80 3.16 4.42
N PRO A 105 -25.64 3.86 5.21
CA PRO A 105 -26.50 3.25 6.22
C PRO A 105 -27.47 2.19 5.67
N ASN A 106 -27.92 2.38 4.43
CA ASN A 106 -28.80 1.43 3.73
C ASN A 106 -28.10 0.11 3.35
N ILE A 107 -26.76 0.08 3.32
CA ILE A 107 -25.98 -1.15 3.13
C ILE A 107 -25.71 -1.80 4.49
N ILE A 108 -25.39 -1.01 5.52
CA ILE A 108 -25.06 -1.50 6.87
C ILE A 108 -26.15 -2.45 7.41
N LYS A 109 -27.43 -2.09 7.23
CA LYS A 109 -28.56 -2.90 7.70
C LYS A 109 -28.64 -4.32 7.11
N HIS A 110 -27.92 -4.61 6.02
CA HIS A 110 -27.88 -5.92 5.37
C HIS A 110 -26.62 -6.73 5.74
N LEU A 111 -25.66 -6.14 6.45
CA LEU A 111 -24.39 -6.79 6.75
C LEU A 111 -24.50 -7.85 7.85
N ASP A 112 -25.57 -7.85 8.65
CA ASP A 112 -25.79 -8.90 9.65
C ASP A 112 -26.20 -10.25 9.02
N GLU A 113 -26.60 -10.24 7.75
CA GLU A 113 -26.93 -11.47 7.02
C GLU A 113 -25.68 -12.16 6.48
N GLU A 114 -25.40 -13.38 6.95
CA GLU A 114 -24.21 -14.15 6.56
C GLU A 114 -24.15 -14.43 5.05
N THR A 115 -25.30 -14.65 4.41
CA THR A 115 -25.44 -14.81 2.96
C THR A 115 -24.98 -13.56 2.22
N VAL A 116 -25.39 -12.37 2.66
CA VAL A 116 -24.95 -11.09 2.09
C VAL A 116 -23.45 -10.92 2.26
N GLN A 117 -22.90 -11.21 3.45
CA GLN A 117 -21.45 -11.14 3.67
C GLN A 117 -20.68 -12.07 2.74
N LYS A 118 -21.19 -13.29 2.51
CA LYS A 118 -20.57 -14.26 1.60
C LYS A 118 -20.58 -13.72 0.15
N GLU A 119 -21.73 -13.29 -0.35
CA GLU A 119 -21.84 -12.75 -1.71
C GLU A 119 -20.96 -11.51 -1.91
N LEU A 120 -20.81 -10.64 -0.89
CA LEU A 120 -19.88 -9.50 -0.96
C LEU A 120 -18.42 -9.95 -1.08
N ARG A 121 -18.00 -10.97 -0.32
CA ARG A 121 -16.65 -11.53 -0.42
C ARG A 121 -16.42 -12.17 -1.80
N ASP A 122 -17.38 -12.97 -2.26
CA ASP A 122 -17.31 -13.67 -3.54
C ASP A 122 -17.29 -12.66 -4.70
N MET A 123 -18.10 -11.60 -4.64
CA MET A 123 -18.09 -10.50 -5.60
C MET A 123 -16.70 -9.85 -5.68
N PHE A 124 -16.08 -9.51 -4.55
CA PHE A 124 -14.76 -8.88 -4.55
C PHE A 124 -13.69 -9.80 -5.13
N HIS A 125 -13.66 -11.06 -4.67
CA HIS A 125 -12.75 -12.08 -5.17
C HIS A 125 -12.91 -12.26 -6.68
N ASN A 126 -14.13 -12.52 -7.15
CA ASN A 126 -14.41 -12.79 -8.55
C ASN A 126 -14.11 -11.59 -9.45
N SER A 127 -14.35 -10.36 -8.97
CA SER A 127 -14.02 -9.14 -9.71
C SER A 127 -12.53 -9.03 -10.00
N VAL A 128 -11.69 -9.31 -9.00
CA VAL A 128 -10.23 -9.22 -9.16
C VAL A 128 -9.69 -10.41 -9.96
N MET A 129 -10.18 -11.62 -9.69
CA MET A 129 -9.80 -12.83 -10.45
C MET A 129 -10.19 -12.74 -11.93
N HIS A 130 -11.34 -12.15 -12.25
CA HIS A 130 -11.74 -11.92 -13.63
C HIS A 130 -10.76 -10.99 -14.38
N CYS A 131 -10.08 -10.10 -13.66
CA CYS A 131 -9.13 -9.18 -14.24
C CYS A 131 -7.69 -9.74 -14.29
N GLU A 132 -7.42 -10.89 -13.66
CA GLU A 132 -6.09 -11.45 -13.42
C GLU A 132 -5.23 -11.51 -14.70
N SER A 133 -3.96 -11.10 -14.57
CA SER A 133 -2.96 -11.28 -15.61
C SER A 133 -1.56 -11.25 -15.02
N ASN A 134 -0.66 -12.06 -15.57
CA ASN A 134 0.77 -12.03 -15.23
C ASN A 134 1.46 -10.76 -15.76
N ASN A 135 0.82 -10.02 -16.67
CA ASN A 135 1.32 -8.74 -17.17
C ASN A 135 0.62 -7.58 -16.44
N THR A 136 1.38 -6.72 -15.76
CA THR A 136 0.84 -5.59 -14.98
C THR A 136 0.02 -4.61 -15.81
N GLU A 137 0.43 -4.33 -17.05
CA GLU A 137 -0.29 -3.41 -17.94
C GLU A 137 -1.62 -4.01 -18.38
N GLN A 138 -1.63 -5.30 -18.74
CA GLN A 138 -2.85 -6.02 -19.08
C GLN A 138 -3.80 -6.13 -17.88
N PHE A 139 -3.28 -6.45 -16.69
CA PHE A 139 -4.05 -6.49 -15.45
C PHE A 139 -4.73 -5.14 -15.18
N PHE A 140 -4.01 -4.04 -15.36
CA PHE A 140 -4.57 -2.70 -15.24
C PHE A 140 -5.65 -2.40 -16.29
N GLN A 141 -5.41 -2.75 -17.55
CA GLN A 141 -6.41 -2.56 -18.62
C GLN A 141 -7.70 -3.35 -18.35
N ASN A 142 -7.58 -4.59 -17.86
CA ASN A 142 -8.73 -5.42 -17.47
C ASN A 142 -9.51 -4.77 -16.32
N LEU A 143 -8.82 -4.31 -15.27
CA LEU A 143 -9.44 -3.59 -14.15
C LEU A 143 -10.16 -2.32 -14.62
N TYR A 144 -9.54 -1.57 -15.53
CA TYR A 144 -10.15 -0.36 -16.09
C TYR A 144 -11.44 -0.69 -16.85
N ALA A 145 -11.38 -1.70 -17.74
CA ALA A 145 -12.53 -2.13 -18.53
C ALA A 145 -13.67 -2.67 -17.64
N PHE A 146 -13.35 -3.48 -16.63
CA PHE A 146 -14.33 -4.00 -15.67
C PHE A 146 -15.02 -2.89 -14.88
N ASN A 147 -14.25 -1.94 -14.35
CA ASN A 147 -14.81 -0.78 -13.64
C ASN A 147 -15.65 0.11 -14.56
N PHE A 148 -15.27 0.24 -15.83
CA PHE A 148 -16.05 0.97 -16.82
C PHE A 148 -17.39 0.26 -17.09
N PHE A 149 -17.37 -1.06 -17.27
CA PHE A 149 -18.58 -1.88 -17.42
C PHE A 149 -19.55 -1.69 -16.24
N LEU A 150 -19.06 -1.75 -15.00
CA LEU A 150 -19.89 -1.51 -13.81
C LEU A 150 -20.50 -0.10 -13.75
N LYS A 151 -19.86 0.90 -14.37
CA LYS A 151 -20.37 2.27 -14.43
C LYS A 151 -21.42 2.48 -15.52
N ILE A 152 -21.38 1.71 -16.60
CA ILE A 152 -22.36 1.81 -17.70
C ILE A 152 -23.77 1.41 -17.23
N HIS A 153 -23.86 0.52 -16.25
CA HIS A 153 -25.12 -0.03 -15.74
C HIS A 153 -25.59 0.62 -14.43
N LYS A 154 -25.15 1.86 -14.15
CA LYS A 154 -25.66 2.67 -13.03
C LYS A 154 -26.70 3.69 -13.50
#